data_AF-A0A285TJ53-F1
#
_entry.id   AF-A0A285TJ53-F1
#
_cell.length_a   1.000
_cell.length_b   1.000
_cell.length_c   1.000
_cell.angle_alpha   90.00
_cell.angle_beta   90.00
_cell.angle_gamma   90.00
#
_symmetry.space_group_name_H-M   'P 1'
#
loop_
_entity.id
_entity.type
_entity.pdbx_description
1 polymer ?
#
loop_
_entity_poly.entity_id
_entity_poly.type
_entity_poly.pdbx_seq_one_letter_code
_entity_poly.pdbx_strand_id
1 'polypeptide(L)'
;MKELYAKALMGQLYATETTTAVTIQVHNNLPVRIAVYNATNAGTRQLLGHVEPGSNGPVTGTDGDYLVIASAISGSFISAYALNTSESSYTVDNSVLTTPNDIGSIPVPTTDVLVPVNSPLVMVAISTISPDGSTTNYITREQFWNLQGDSYSLAVGESRTVSYTIVSGRQTTSSTQDTVGASIGVDAHAGWGPISAGISASLNAESTTFQQVTVNEQTTSYMSDTVTNSGDDDVAVLRWQMTDVITIFSPSYQPLASIVSGLNPIIVKSYNVSDLINPEQPTDLVARQIPVTMG
;
A
#
# COMPACT_ATOMS: atom_id res chain seq x y z
N MET A 1 -3.83 -0.09 12.47
CA MET A 1 -4.32 -0.83 11.29
C MET A 1 -5.25 -1.94 11.77
N LYS A 2 -6.27 -2.37 11.00
CA LYS A 2 -7.05 -3.58 11.33
C LYS A 2 -6.14 -4.81 11.28
N GLU A 3 -6.22 -5.69 12.29
CA GLU A 3 -5.32 -6.85 12.41
C GLU A 3 -5.32 -7.74 11.16
N LEU A 4 -6.50 -7.96 10.57
CA LEU A 4 -6.65 -8.75 9.35
C LEU A 4 -5.87 -8.15 8.16
N TYR A 5 -5.79 -6.81 8.07
CA TYR A 5 -5.12 -6.14 6.97
C TYR A 5 -3.60 -6.25 7.12
N ALA A 6 -3.09 -6.14 8.35
CA ALA A 6 -1.69 -6.37 8.65
C ALA A 6 -1.27 -7.80 8.25
N LYS A 7 -2.06 -8.81 8.64
CA LYS A 7 -1.85 -10.21 8.25
C LYS A 7 -1.91 -10.39 6.73
N ALA A 8 -2.85 -9.74 6.04
CA ALA A 8 -2.95 -9.80 4.59
C ALA A 8 -1.68 -9.27 3.91
N LEU A 9 -1.20 -8.10 4.34
CA LEU A 9 -0.01 -7.45 3.79
C LEU A 9 1.27 -8.25 4.01
N MET A 10 1.37 -8.95 5.14
CA MET A 10 2.50 -9.82 5.48
C MET A 10 2.41 -11.22 4.85
N GLY A 11 1.34 -11.54 4.11
CA GLY A 11 1.16 -12.88 3.54
C GLY A 11 0.86 -13.96 4.59
N GLN A 12 0.34 -13.57 5.75
CA GLN A 12 0.07 -14.44 6.91
C GLN A 12 -1.41 -14.85 7.01
N LEU A 13 -2.18 -14.63 5.94
CA LEU A 13 -3.54 -15.16 5.87
C LEU A 13 -3.49 -16.56 5.28
N TYR A 14 -3.81 -17.55 6.11
CA TYR A 14 -3.90 -18.95 5.72
C TYR A 14 -5.37 -19.35 5.80
N ALA A 15 -5.93 -19.81 4.68
CA ALA A 15 -7.28 -20.36 4.68
C ALA A 15 -7.38 -21.55 5.64
N THR A 16 -8.38 -21.52 6.51
CA THR A 16 -8.75 -22.68 7.33
C THR A 16 -9.88 -23.39 6.61
N GLU A 17 -9.58 -24.43 5.85
CA GLU A 17 -10.61 -25.16 5.11
C GLU A 17 -11.65 -25.76 6.07
N THR A 18 -12.91 -25.43 5.83
CA THR A 18 -14.06 -26.07 6.47
C THR A 18 -14.95 -26.72 5.41
N THR A 19 -15.88 -27.58 5.83
CA THR A 19 -16.84 -28.22 4.92
C THR A 19 -18.05 -27.33 4.61
N THR A 20 -18.13 -26.14 5.20
CA THR A 20 -19.30 -25.27 5.12
C THR A 20 -19.10 -24.28 3.98
N ALA A 21 -19.82 -24.49 2.87
CA ALA A 21 -19.78 -23.58 1.73
C ALA A 21 -20.43 -22.23 2.08
N VAL A 22 -19.77 -21.15 1.66
CA VAL A 22 -20.23 -19.77 1.84
C VAL A 22 -20.18 -19.06 0.49
N THR A 23 -21.27 -18.38 0.14
CA THR A 23 -21.34 -17.50 -1.04
C THR A 23 -21.72 -16.10 -0.58
N ILE A 24 -20.90 -15.11 -0.95
CA ILE A 24 -21.17 -13.70 -0.68
C ILE A 24 -21.19 -12.88 -1.96
N GLN A 25 -21.86 -11.74 -1.93
CA GLN A 25 -21.76 -10.70 -2.95
C GLN A 25 -20.67 -9.68 -2.58
N VAL A 26 -19.63 -9.57 -3.39
CA VAL A 26 -18.62 -8.51 -3.24
C VAL A 26 -19.07 -7.31 -4.06
N HIS A 27 -19.49 -6.23 -3.41
CA HIS A 27 -19.90 -4.98 -4.04
C HIS A 27 -18.71 -4.03 -4.16
N ASN A 28 -18.43 -3.55 -5.36
CA ASN A 28 -17.41 -2.54 -5.60
C ASN A 28 -18.05 -1.15 -5.74
N ASN A 29 -17.98 -0.34 -4.70
CA ASN A 29 -18.45 1.04 -4.71
C ASN A 29 -17.29 2.04 -4.92
N LEU A 30 -16.08 1.55 -5.18
CA LEU A 30 -14.96 2.40 -5.56
C LEU A 30 -15.04 2.78 -7.05
N PRO A 31 -14.48 3.94 -7.44
CA PRO A 31 -14.47 4.37 -8.83
C PRO A 31 -13.44 3.63 -9.71
N VAL A 32 -12.83 2.56 -9.21
CA VAL A 32 -11.84 1.74 -9.95
C VAL A 32 -12.21 0.27 -9.88
N ARG A 33 -11.84 -0.48 -10.92
CA ARG A 33 -11.98 -1.93 -10.93
C ARG A 33 -11.13 -2.54 -9.81
N ILE A 34 -11.71 -3.48 -9.06
CA ILE A 34 -11.00 -4.24 -8.04
C ILE A 34 -10.69 -5.66 -8.55
N ALA A 35 -9.54 -6.19 -8.13
CA ALA A 35 -9.16 -7.58 -8.29
C ALA A 35 -9.39 -8.32 -6.96
N VAL A 36 -10.03 -9.48 -7.03
CA VAL A 36 -10.37 -10.30 -5.87
C VAL A 36 -9.48 -11.52 -5.85
N TYR A 37 -8.70 -11.68 -4.78
CA TYR A 37 -7.84 -12.83 -4.54
C TYR A 37 -8.36 -13.65 -3.39
N ASN A 38 -8.14 -14.95 -3.43
CA ASN A 38 -8.26 -15.83 -2.28
C ASN A 38 -6.87 -16.12 -1.70
N ALA A 39 -6.75 -16.13 -0.37
CA ALA A 39 -5.59 -16.68 0.30
C ALA A 39 -5.68 -18.21 0.35
N THR A 40 -4.66 -18.90 -0.13
CA THR A 40 -4.60 -20.37 -0.06
C THR A 40 -4.17 -20.81 1.34
N ASN A 41 -4.26 -22.11 1.60
CA ASN A 41 -3.71 -22.74 2.81
C ASN A 41 -2.18 -22.61 2.94
N ALA A 42 -1.48 -22.29 1.84
CA ALA A 42 -0.05 -21.99 1.81
C ALA A 42 0.25 -20.49 1.98
N GLY A 43 -0.77 -19.65 2.21
CA GLY A 43 -0.62 -18.19 2.31
C GLY A 43 -0.42 -17.49 0.96
N THR A 44 -0.47 -18.22 -0.16
CA THR A 44 -0.36 -17.63 -1.50
C THR A 44 -1.67 -16.99 -1.93
N ARG A 45 -1.61 -15.97 -2.78
CA ARG A 45 -2.80 -15.30 -3.32
C ARG A 45 -3.15 -15.86 -4.69
N GLN A 46 -4.37 -16.37 -4.84
CA GLN A 46 -4.91 -16.82 -6.12
C GLN A 46 -5.97 -15.83 -6.62
N LEU A 47 -5.77 -15.27 -7.81
CA LEU A 47 -6.75 -14.39 -8.44
C LEU A 47 -8.02 -15.19 -8.77
N LEU A 48 -9.17 -14.70 -8.30
CA LEU A 48 -10.48 -15.26 -8.62
C LEU A 48 -11.11 -14.54 -9.81
N GLY A 49 -10.98 -13.21 -9.85
CA GLY A 49 -11.60 -12.39 -10.88
C GLY A 49 -11.56 -10.90 -10.53
N HIS A 50 -12.40 -10.13 -11.23
CA HIS A 50 -12.50 -8.68 -11.09
C HIS A 50 -13.95 -8.26 -10.88
N VAL A 51 -14.16 -7.16 -10.14
CA VAL A 51 -15.46 -6.50 -10.01
C VAL A 51 -15.35 -5.08 -10.55
N GLU A 52 -16.19 -4.75 -11.53
CA GLU A 52 -16.25 -3.40 -12.12
C GLU A 52 -16.77 -2.36 -11.11
N PRO A 53 -16.41 -1.08 -11.27
CA PRO A 53 -17.00 0.02 -10.48
C PRO A 53 -18.54 -0.02 -10.50
N GLY A 54 -19.15 0.20 -9.33
CA GLY A 54 -20.61 0.22 -9.15
C GLY A 54 -21.30 -1.15 -9.35
N SER A 55 -20.53 -2.23 -9.47
CA SER A 55 -21.04 -3.58 -9.74
C SER A 55 -20.81 -4.51 -8.55
N ASN A 56 -21.30 -5.74 -8.64
CA ASN A 56 -20.99 -6.81 -7.70
C ASN A 56 -20.65 -8.12 -8.42
N GLY A 57 -19.97 -9.01 -7.71
CA GLY A 57 -19.67 -10.36 -8.17
C GLY A 57 -19.82 -11.38 -7.04
N PRO A 58 -20.42 -12.56 -7.32
CA PRO A 58 -20.50 -13.62 -6.34
C PRO A 58 -19.13 -14.27 -6.13
N VAL A 59 -18.74 -14.43 -4.87
CA VAL A 59 -17.56 -15.22 -4.48
C VAL A 59 -18.03 -16.40 -3.65
N THR A 60 -17.65 -17.61 -4.07
CA THR A 60 -17.98 -18.84 -3.35
C THR A 60 -16.71 -19.51 -2.83
N GLY A 61 -16.68 -19.79 -1.54
CA GLY A 61 -15.63 -20.52 -0.86
C GLY A 61 -16.16 -21.25 0.37
N THR A 62 -15.34 -21.35 1.41
CA THR A 62 -15.68 -22.01 2.67
C THR A 62 -15.60 -21.03 3.83
N ASP A 63 -16.34 -21.33 4.91
CA ASP A 63 -16.22 -20.58 6.16
C ASP A 63 -14.76 -20.63 6.66
N GLY A 64 -14.15 -19.47 6.94
CA GLY A 64 -12.74 -19.35 7.30
C GLY A 64 -11.76 -19.10 6.15
N ASP A 65 -12.23 -19.04 4.90
CA ASP A 65 -11.43 -18.54 3.77
C ASP A 65 -11.23 -17.02 3.86
N TYR A 66 -10.13 -16.52 3.30
CA TYR A 66 -9.86 -15.08 3.28
C TYR A 66 -9.79 -14.53 1.87
N LEU A 67 -10.51 -13.44 1.64
CA LEU A 67 -10.41 -12.64 0.44
C LEU A 67 -9.44 -11.49 0.66
N VAL A 68 -8.59 -11.23 -0.33
CA VAL A 68 -7.73 -10.06 -0.41
C VAL A 68 -8.16 -9.25 -1.63
N ILE A 69 -8.50 -7.99 -1.41
CA ILE A 69 -8.97 -7.07 -2.44
C ILE A 69 -7.85 -6.10 -2.78
N ALA A 70 -7.56 -5.94 -4.06
CA ALA A 70 -6.57 -5.00 -4.56
C ALA A 70 -7.12 -4.16 -5.71
N SER A 71 -6.52 -3.01 -5.96
CA SER A 71 -6.77 -2.20 -7.16
C SER A 71 -6.31 -2.98 -8.39
N ALA A 72 -7.18 -3.13 -9.39
CA ALA A 72 -6.80 -3.77 -10.65
C ALA A 72 -5.86 -2.90 -11.51
N ILE A 73 -5.75 -1.61 -11.19
CA ILE A 73 -4.96 -0.64 -11.96
C ILE A 73 -3.51 -0.61 -11.46
N SER A 74 -3.33 -0.51 -10.15
CA SER A 74 -2.02 -0.33 -9.50
C SER A 74 -1.53 -1.56 -8.75
N GLY A 75 -2.41 -2.53 -8.49
CA GLY A 75 -2.11 -3.68 -7.64
C GLY A 75 -2.07 -3.36 -6.13
N SER A 76 -2.41 -2.12 -5.73
CA SER A 76 -2.39 -1.73 -4.33
C SER A 76 -3.45 -2.48 -3.50
N PHE A 77 -3.07 -2.86 -2.29
CA PHE A 77 -3.97 -3.46 -1.32
C PHE A 77 -5.06 -2.46 -0.90
N ILE A 78 -6.31 -2.91 -0.92
CA ILE A 78 -7.48 -2.11 -0.53
C ILE A 78 -8.00 -2.62 0.81
N SER A 79 -8.33 -3.91 0.88
CA SER A 79 -8.89 -4.52 2.09
C SER A 79 -8.73 -6.03 2.08
N ALA A 80 -8.98 -6.64 3.24
CA ALA A 80 -9.14 -8.10 3.37
C ALA A 80 -10.44 -8.43 4.09
N TYR A 81 -10.99 -9.61 3.82
CA TYR A 81 -12.27 -10.04 4.36
C TYR A 81 -12.24 -11.54 4.66
N ALA A 82 -12.85 -11.96 5.78
CA ALA A 82 -12.96 -13.36 6.14
C ALA A 82 -14.35 -13.87 5.76
N LEU A 83 -14.41 -14.85 4.87
CA LEU A 83 -15.67 -15.53 4.52
C LEU A 83 -16.22 -16.19 5.78
N ASN A 84 -17.49 -15.88 6.06
CA ASN A 84 -18.20 -16.40 7.20
C ASN A 84 -19.67 -16.65 6.83
N THR A 85 -20.32 -17.55 7.56
CA THR A 85 -21.72 -17.92 7.31
C THR A 85 -22.74 -16.85 7.74
N SER A 86 -22.33 -15.85 8.52
CA SER A 86 -23.21 -14.81 9.04
C SER A 86 -23.50 -13.66 8.08
N GLU A 87 -22.66 -13.49 7.05
CA GLU A 87 -22.76 -12.36 6.13
C GLU A 87 -22.99 -12.86 4.69
N SER A 88 -23.89 -12.20 3.98
CA SER A 88 -24.20 -12.52 2.57
C SER A 88 -23.56 -11.56 1.58
N SER A 89 -22.90 -10.50 2.06
CA SER A 89 -22.32 -9.46 1.20
C SER A 89 -21.19 -8.72 1.90
N TYR A 90 -20.22 -8.28 1.12
CA TYR A 90 -19.13 -7.41 1.54
C TYR A 90 -19.04 -6.21 0.60
N THR A 91 -19.09 -5.00 1.15
CA THR A 91 -19.00 -3.75 0.37
C THR A 91 -17.60 -3.17 0.46
N VAL A 92 -17.00 -2.94 -0.70
CA VAL A 92 -15.71 -2.28 -0.86
C VAL A 92 -15.99 -0.82 -1.24
N ASP A 93 -15.81 0.09 -0.29
CA ASP A 93 -15.95 1.54 -0.46
C ASP A 93 -14.83 2.31 0.27
N ASN A 94 -14.91 3.63 0.33
CA ASN A 94 -13.93 4.46 1.03
C ASN A 94 -13.83 4.21 2.55
N SER A 95 -14.78 3.50 3.17
CA SER A 95 -14.74 3.15 4.59
C SER A 95 -13.85 1.95 4.91
N VAL A 96 -13.55 1.11 3.91
CA VAL A 96 -12.66 -0.05 4.08
C VAL A 96 -11.20 0.28 3.78
N LEU A 97 -10.90 1.46 3.25
CA LEU A 97 -9.53 1.90 2.99
C LEU A 97 -8.74 2.06 4.28
N THR A 98 -7.45 1.83 4.18
CA THR A 98 -6.54 2.00 5.32
C THR A 98 -6.35 3.49 5.60
N THR A 99 -6.33 3.86 6.88
CA THR A 99 -6.05 5.25 7.27
C THR A 99 -4.66 5.67 6.80
N PRO A 100 -4.47 6.90 6.31
CA PRO A 100 -3.15 7.39 5.94
C PRO A 100 -2.13 7.21 7.07
N ASN A 101 -0.92 6.80 6.70
CA ASN A 101 0.22 6.50 7.57
C ASN A 101 0.08 5.27 8.47
N ASP A 102 -1.02 4.51 8.35
CA ASP A 102 -1.28 3.29 9.12
C ASP A 102 -1.22 2.05 8.21
N ILE A 103 -0.19 1.96 7.35
CA ILE A 103 -0.02 0.94 6.30
C ILE A 103 0.66 -0.36 6.74
N GLY A 104 0.72 -0.60 8.06
CA GLY A 104 1.41 -1.75 8.64
C GLY A 104 2.89 -1.50 8.90
N SER A 105 3.57 -2.53 9.42
CA SER A 105 4.97 -2.45 9.80
C SER A 105 5.90 -2.42 8.59
N ILE A 106 7.09 -1.86 8.78
CA ILE A 106 8.19 -2.00 7.82
C ILE A 106 8.52 -3.49 7.62
N PRO A 107 8.89 -3.91 6.40
CA PRO A 107 9.43 -5.23 6.17
C PRO A 107 10.68 -5.48 7.02
N VAL A 108 10.79 -6.70 7.56
CA VAL A 108 11.90 -7.13 8.42
C VAL A 108 12.70 -8.21 7.68
N PRO A 109 14.04 -8.20 7.76
CA PRO A 109 14.86 -9.27 7.24
C PRO A 109 14.44 -10.64 7.77
N THR A 110 14.49 -11.64 6.92
CA THR A 110 14.36 -13.04 7.30
C THR A 110 15.65 -13.77 6.99
N THR A 111 15.71 -15.02 7.41
CA THR A 111 16.86 -15.90 7.17
C THR A 111 17.04 -16.26 5.71
N ASP A 112 15.95 -16.20 4.93
CA ASP A 112 15.96 -16.38 3.48
C ASP A 112 16.18 -15.07 2.72
N VAL A 113 15.82 -13.93 3.32
CA VAL A 113 15.85 -12.60 2.68
C VAL A 113 16.50 -11.58 3.63
N LEU A 114 17.83 -11.45 3.53
CA LEU A 114 18.63 -10.55 4.36
C LEU A 114 18.32 -9.06 4.12
N VAL A 115 17.95 -8.71 2.88
CA VAL A 115 17.55 -7.36 2.50
C VAL A 115 16.12 -7.43 1.98
N PRO A 116 15.12 -7.06 2.79
CA PRO A 116 13.74 -7.06 2.37
C PRO A 116 13.49 -6.15 1.18
N VAL A 117 12.52 -6.51 0.36
CA VAL A 117 11.97 -5.62 -0.66
C VAL A 117 11.04 -4.57 -0.01
N ASN A 118 10.67 -3.57 -0.80
CA ASN A 118 9.64 -2.60 -0.42
C ASN A 118 8.34 -3.29 0.04
N SER A 119 7.60 -2.66 0.95
CA SER A 119 6.27 -3.18 1.29
C SER A 119 5.33 -3.11 0.09
N PRO A 120 4.23 -3.90 0.08
CA PRO A 120 3.15 -3.70 -0.88
C PRO A 120 2.60 -2.27 -0.82
N LEU A 121 2.10 -1.79 -1.97
CA LEU A 121 1.30 -0.56 -2.04
C LEU A 121 -0.01 -0.75 -1.30
N VAL A 122 -0.42 0.26 -0.52
CA VAL A 122 -1.69 0.29 0.22
C VAL A 122 -2.48 1.51 -0.25
N MET A 123 -3.71 1.29 -0.70
CA MET A 123 -4.63 2.39 -1.05
C MET A 123 -5.21 3.00 0.23
N VAL A 124 -4.94 4.29 0.44
CA VAL A 124 -5.37 5.03 1.64
C VAL A 124 -6.43 6.09 1.34
N ALA A 125 -6.60 6.45 0.06
CA ALA A 125 -7.72 7.26 -0.39
C ALA A 125 -7.98 7.05 -1.89
N ILE A 126 -9.22 7.25 -2.31
CA ILE A 126 -9.58 7.37 -3.70
C ILE A 126 -10.75 8.33 -3.87
N SER A 127 -10.73 9.11 -4.94
CA SER A 127 -11.79 10.06 -5.24
C SER A 127 -11.93 10.28 -6.74
N THR A 128 -12.98 10.99 -7.13
CA THR A 128 -13.19 11.50 -8.47
C THR A 128 -13.07 13.01 -8.48
N ILE A 129 -12.65 13.57 -9.61
CA ILE A 129 -12.59 15.02 -9.81
C ILE A 129 -13.08 15.35 -11.21
N SER A 130 -13.84 16.44 -11.35
CA SER A 130 -14.35 16.91 -12.64
C SER A 130 -13.82 18.32 -12.95
N PRO A 131 -12.60 18.45 -13.51
CA PRO A 131 -11.92 19.74 -13.70
C PRO A 131 -12.73 20.79 -14.47
N ASP A 132 -13.49 20.35 -15.47
CA ASP A 132 -14.27 21.18 -16.40
C ASP A 132 -15.79 20.97 -16.24
N GLY A 133 -16.21 20.20 -15.22
CA GLY A 133 -17.60 19.82 -15.00
C GLY A 133 -18.18 18.80 -15.98
N SER A 134 -17.38 18.26 -16.91
CA SER A 134 -17.81 17.32 -17.96
C SER A 134 -17.01 16.02 -18.00
N THR A 135 -15.71 16.09 -17.70
CA THR A 135 -14.78 14.96 -17.70
C THR A 135 -14.49 14.53 -16.27
N THR A 136 -14.69 13.26 -15.93
CA THR A 136 -14.39 12.73 -14.58
C THR A 136 -13.05 12.00 -14.58
N ASN A 137 -12.07 12.60 -13.95
CA ASN A 137 -10.78 11.99 -13.64
C ASN A 137 -10.85 11.26 -12.30
N TYR A 138 -9.94 10.31 -12.09
CA TYR A 138 -9.85 9.56 -10.85
C TYR A 138 -8.54 9.90 -10.13
N ILE A 139 -8.59 10.06 -8.82
CA ILE A 139 -7.42 10.31 -7.99
C ILE A 139 -7.27 9.14 -7.04
N THR A 140 -6.12 8.47 -7.08
CA THR A 140 -5.72 7.49 -6.07
C THR A 140 -4.64 8.08 -5.19
N ARG A 141 -4.65 7.72 -3.91
CA ARG A 141 -3.57 7.95 -2.97
C ARG A 141 -3.14 6.62 -2.38
N GLU A 142 -1.88 6.31 -2.56
CA GLU A 142 -1.30 5.03 -2.19
C GLU A 142 -0.03 5.25 -1.38
N GLN A 143 0.22 4.40 -0.40
CA GLN A 143 1.37 4.50 0.49
C GLN A 143 2.07 3.16 0.62
N PHE A 144 3.40 3.18 0.75
CA PHE A 144 4.22 2.00 0.99
C PHE A 144 5.50 2.37 1.75
N TRP A 145 6.14 1.38 2.35
CA TRP A 145 7.49 1.50 2.91
C TRP A 145 8.54 1.25 1.82
N ASN A 146 9.31 2.28 1.51
CA ASN A 146 10.42 2.22 0.58
C ASN A 146 11.75 2.04 1.33
N LEU A 147 12.47 0.96 1.00
CA LEU A 147 13.83 0.76 1.46
C LEU A 147 14.74 1.76 0.77
N GLN A 148 15.50 2.52 1.56
CA GLN A 148 16.42 3.52 1.05
C GLN A 148 17.73 2.85 0.61
N GLY A 149 18.27 3.33 -0.51
CA GLY A 149 19.52 2.81 -1.11
C GLY A 149 20.78 3.11 -0.29
N ASP A 150 20.67 3.87 0.80
CA ASP A 150 21.74 4.20 1.72
C ASP A 150 21.71 3.36 3.01
N SER A 151 21.14 2.15 2.93
CA SER A 151 21.30 1.10 3.95
C SER A 151 22.73 0.53 3.93
N TYR A 152 23.27 0.12 5.08
CA TYR A 152 24.67 -0.30 5.22
C TYR A 152 24.87 -1.30 6.37
N SER A 153 26.03 -1.96 6.42
CA SER A 153 26.47 -2.75 7.58
C SER A 153 27.47 -1.97 8.43
N LEU A 154 27.54 -2.29 9.72
CA LEU A 154 28.56 -1.80 10.66
C LEU A 154 29.21 -2.97 11.38
N ALA A 155 30.55 -2.99 11.36
CA ALA A 155 31.31 -3.93 12.17
C ALA A 155 31.20 -3.57 13.67
N VAL A 156 31.49 -4.53 14.54
CA VAL A 156 31.58 -4.28 16.00
C VAL A 156 32.49 -3.10 16.31
N GLY A 157 31.97 -2.12 17.07
CA GLY A 157 32.69 -0.89 17.45
C GLY A 157 32.73 0.19 16.37
N GLU A 158 32.24 -0.08 15.15
CA GLU A 158 32.19 0.90 14.08
C GLU A 158 31.12 1.96 14.34
N SER A 159 31.45 3.22 14.05
CA SER A 159 30.50 4.33 14.02
C SER A 159 30.47 4.94 12.65
N ARG A 160 29.27 5.16 12.12
CA ARG A 160 29.07 5.80 10.83
C ARG A 160 28.08 6.93 10.96
N THR A 161 28.52 8.12 10.61
CA THR A 161 27.65 9.26 10.37
C THR A 161 27.21 9.22 8.92
N VAL A 162 25.91 9.02 8.71
CA VAL A 162 25.32 9.11 7.37
C VAL A 162 24.58 10.43 7.28
N SER A 163 25.11 11.28 6.42
CA SER A 163 24.40 12.46 5.95
C SER A 163 23.55 12.03 4.77
N TYR A 164 22.24 12.21 4.90
CA TYR A 164 21.29 11.88 3.86
C TYR A 164 20.45 13.10 3.54
N THR A 165 20.19 13.24 2.25
CA THR A 165 19.25 14.24 1.76
C THR A 165 17.88 13.62 1.84
N ILE A 166 17.05 14.11 2.76
CA ILE A 166 15.62 13.84 2.67
C ILE A 166 15.09 14.74 1.57
N VAL A 167 14.72 14.13 0.46
CA VAL A 167 13.85 14.76 -0.52
C VAL A 167 12.44 14.64 0.02
N SER A 168 12.04 15.60 0.86
CA SER A 168 10.64 15.74 1.26
C SER A 168 9.92 16.48 0.14
N GLY A 169 8.88 15.85 -0.43
CA GLY A 169 8.22 16.31 -1.64
C GLY A 169 8.78 15.65 -2.91
N ARG A 170 8.64 16.34 -4.05
CA ARG A 170 8.83 15.86 -5.43
C ARG A 170 10.07 14.95 -5.62
N GLN A 171 9.89 13.63 -5.67
CA GLN A 171 10.97 12.69 -6.05
C GLN A 171 10.98 12.41 -7.55
N THR A 172 9.82 12.26 -8.18
CA THR A 172 9.67 12.17 -9.64
C THR A 172 8.21 12.43 -9.99
N THR A 173 7.90 13.50 -10.73
CA THR A 173 6.61 13.59 -11.44
C THR A 173 6.93 13.31 -12.90
N SER A 174 6.18 12.44 -13.57
CA SER A 174 6.22 12.36 -15.03
C SER A 174 5.65 13.63 -15.69
N SER A 175 5.05 14.52 -14.89
CA SER A 175 4.17 15.59 -15.34
C SER A 175 4.58 16.93 -14.72
N THR A 176 4.38 18.03 -15.45
CA THR A 176 4.66 19.39 -14.95
C THR A 176 3.55 19.86 -14.00
N GLN A 177 3.80 20.93 -13.23
CA GLN A 177 2.81 21.57 -12.38
C GLN A 177 1.55 21.95 -13.16
N ASP A 178 1.72 22.41 -14.40
CA ASP A 178 0.63 22.73 -15.31
C ASP A 178 -0.22 21.51 -15.66
N THR A 179 0.40 20.36 -15.92
CA THR A 179 -0.33 19.11 -16.20
C THR A 179 -1.13 18.64 -14.99
N VAL A 180 -0.55 18.72 -13.78
CA VAL A 180 -1.26 18.36 -12.55
C VAL A 180 -2.44 19.31 -12.32
N GLY A 181 -2.18 20.62 -12.34
CA GLY A 181 -3.21 21.66 -12.15
C GLY A 181 -4.36 21.53 -13.14
N ALA A 182 -4.05 21.37 -14.43
CA ALA A 182 -5.06 21.13 -15.47
C ALA A 182 -5.89 19.86 -15.20
N SER A 183 -5.26 18.79 -14.70
CA SER A 183 -5.94 17.51 -14.44
C SER A 183 -6.87 17.56 -13.23
N ILE A 184 -6.76 18.57 -12.36
CA ILE A 184 -7.62 18.77 -11.19
C ILE A 184 -8.44 20.07 -11.25
N GLY A 185 -8.35 20.84 -12.34
CA GLY A 185 -9.10 22.09 -12.54
C GLY A 185 -8.60 23.25 -11.69
N VAL A 186 -7.32 23.22 -11.28
CA VAL A 186 -6.69 24.27 -10.48
C VAL A 186 -5.67 25.02 -11.33
N ASP A 187 -5.63 26.35 -11.19
CA ASP A 187 -4.62 27.16 -11.86
C ASP A 187 -3.21 26.86 -11.29
N ALA A 188 -2.39 26.22 -12.12
CA ALA A 188 -1.03 25.88 -11.79
C ALA A 188 -0.14 27.11 -11.56
N HIS A 189 -0.49 28.30 -12.06
CA HIS A 189 0.34 29.50 -11.90
C HIS A 189 0.40 30.00 -10.44
N ALA A 190 -0.50 29.53 -9.57
CA ALA A 190 -0.58 29.90 -8.16
C ALA A 190 0.25 28.98 -7.23
N GLY A 191 1.04 28.05 -7.79
CA GLY A 191 1.92 27.17 -7.01
C GLY A 191 1.26 25.85 -6.57
N TRP A 192 1.98 25.07 -5.76
CA TRP A 192 1.50 23.78 -5.26
C TRP A 192 0.49 23.86 -4.12
N GLY A 193 0.35 25.02 -3.47
CA GLY A 193 -0.62 25.22 -2.38
C GLY A 193 -2.06 24.94 -2.84
N PRO A 194 -2.54 25.63 -3.89
CA PRO A 194 -3.86 25.35 -4.47
C PRO A 194 -4.03 23.92 -4.99
N ILE A 195 -2.99 23.33 -5.59
CA ILE A 195 -3.03 21.94 -6.07
C ILE A 195 -3.22 20.97 -4.90
N SER A 196 -2.45 21.14 -3.83
CA SER A 196 -2.52 20.35 -2.61
C SER A 196 -3.88 20.48 -1.93
N ALA A 197 -4.42 21.70 -1.88
CA ALA A 197 -5.74 21.97 -1.33
C ALA A 197 -6.85 21.32 -2.17
N GLY A 198 -6.76 21.38 -3.50
CA GLY A 198 -7.72 20.74 -4.41
C GLY A 198 -7.74 19.22 -4.29
N ILE A 199 -6.55 18.59 -4.26
CA ILE A 199 -6.43 17.15 -4.04
C ILE A 199 -6.97 16.78 -2.65
N SER A 200 -6.56 17.51 -1.60
CA SER A 200 -7.05 17.26 -0.24
C SER A 200 -8.56 17.39 -0.16
N ALA A 201 -9.14 18.42 -0.76
CA ALA A 201 -10.59 18.63 -0.77
C ALA A 201 -11.33 17.48 -1.47
N SER A 202 -10.85 17.08 -2.66
CA SER A 202 -11.43 15.95 -3.42
C SER A 202 -11.32 14.64 -2.64
N LEU A 203 -10.17 14.34 -2.04
CA LEU A 203 -9.99 13.13 -1.24
C LEU A 203 -10.82 13.15 0.05
N ASN A 204 -10.94 14.30 0.74
CA ASN A 204 -11.76 14.42 1.95
C ASN A 204 -13.26 14.33 1.68
N ALA A 205 -13.72 14.73 0.49
CA ALA A 205 -15.14 14.66 0.14
C ALA A 205 -15.67 13.21 0.11
N GLU A 206 -14.80 12.28 -0.30
CA GLU A 206 -15.16 10.87 -0.47
C GLU A 206 -14.57 9.97 0.64
N SER A 207 -13.62 10.47 1.44
CA SER A 207 -12.96 9.69 2.49
C SER A 207 -13.67 9.77 3.83
N THR A 208 -13.60 8.66 4.58
CA THR A 208 -14.04 8.60 5.98
C THR A 208 -12.97 9.05 6.98
N THR A 209 -11.74 9.31 6.51
CA THR A 209 -10.61 9.77 7.31
C THR A 209 -10.04 11.06 6.74
N PHE A 210 -9.49 11.92 7.60
CA PHE A 210 -8.91 13.18 7.16
C PHE A 210 -7.70 12.97 6.23
N GLN A 211 -7.78 13.52 5.03
CA GLN A 211 -6.77 13.47 3.99
C GLN A 211 -6.04 14.81 3.92
N GLN A 212 -4.84 14.86 4.48
CA GLN A 212 -3.93 15.97 4.25
C GLN A 212 -2.92 15.58 3.17
N VAL A 213 -2.98 16.28 2.04
CA VAL A 213 -1.95 16.24 1.02
C VAL A 213 -1.22 17.58 1.07
N THR A 214 0.09 17.54 1.22
CA THR A 214 0.95 18.72 1.16
C THR A 214 2.02 18.46 0.12
N VAL A 215 1.80 19.00 -1.07
CA VAL A 215 2.79 19.01 -2.15
C VAL A 215 3.55 20.32 -2.02
N ASN A 216 4.85 20.22 -1.78
CA ASN A 216 5.75 21.37 -1.74
C ASN A 216 6.75 21.27 -2.90
N GLU A 217 7.30 22.41 -3.31
CA GLU A 217 8.52 22.42 -4.11
C GLU A 217 9.61 21.63 -3.38
N GLN A 218 10.40 20.87 -4.14
CA GLN A 218 11.42 19.94 -3.64
C GLN A 218 12.21 20.57 -2.49
N THR A 219 11.94 20.14 -1.26
CA THR A 219 12.65 20.64 -0.09
C THR A 219 13.72 19.63 0.26
N THR A 220 14.95 19.94 -0.14
CA THR A 220 16.15 19.22 0.25
C THR A 220 16.44 19.57 1.71
N SER A 221 16.10 18.68 2.64
CA SER A 221 16.57 18.79 4.03
C SER A 221 17.76 17.88 4.25
N TYR A 222 18.83 18.44 4.79
CA TYR A 222 20.02 17.69 5.18
C TYR A 222 19.82 17.17 6.59
N MET A 223 19.70 15.85 6.72
CA MET A 223 19.73 15.18 8.02
C MET A 223 21.03 14.39 8.14
N SER A 224 21.56 14.34 9.35
CA SER A 224 22.79 13.62 9.66
C SER A 224 22.54 12.81 10.91
N ASP A 225 22.48 11.49 10.74
CA ASP A 225 22.35 10.56 11.84
C ASP A 225 23.67 9.82 12.01
N THR A 226 24.12 9.68 13.26
CA THR A 226 25.28 8.85 13.60
C THR A 226 24.78 7.58 14.25
N VAL A 227 25.10 6.45 13.64
CA VAL A 227 24.81 5.12 14.18
C VAL A 227 26.12 4.48 14.59
N THR A 228 26.17 4.02 15.84
CA THR A 228 27.31 3.31 16.41
C THR A 228 26.91 1.88 16.75
N ASN A 229 27.64 0.91 16.22
CA ASN A 229 27.51 -0.47 16.65
C ASN A 229 28.32 -0.68 17.95
N SER A 230 27.62 -0.66 19.07
CA SER A 230 28.19 -0.91 20.40
C SER A 230 27.91 -2.33 20.91
N GLY A 231 27.34 -3.19 20.07
CA GLY A 231 27.07 -4.59 20.37
C GLY A 231 28.28 -5.49 20.13
N ASP A 232 28.06 -6.79 20.28
CA ASP A 232 29.08 -7.83 20.13
C ASP A 232 29.02 -8.56 18.77
N ASP A 233 28.12 -8.14 17.88
CA ASP A 233 27.94 -8.71 16.53
C ASP A 233 27.91 -7.60 15.47
N ASP A 234 28.23 -7.97 14.23
CA ASP A 234 28.07 -7.09 13.09
C ASP A 234 26.57 -6.82 12.87
N VAL A 235 26.22 -5.58 12.50
CA VAL A 235 24.82 -5.19 12.31
C VAL A 235 24.55 -4.70 10.89
N ALA A 236 23.42 -5.13 10.35
CA ALA A 236 22.81 -4.53 9.17
C ALA A 236 21.89 -3.38 9.60
N VAL A 237 22.12 -2.19 9.07
CA VAL A 237 21.33 -0.98 9.31
C VAL A 237 20.47 -0.71 8.08
N LEU A 238 19.16 -0.95 8.21
CA LEU A 238 18.18 -0.71 7.16
C LEU A 238 17.40 0.58 7.43
N ARG A 239 17.18 1.33 6.36
CA ARG A 239 16.56 2.66 6.42
C ARG A 239 15.29 2.68 5.58
N TRP A 240 14.18 3.00 6.22
CA TRP A 240 12.85 2.92 5.63
C TRP A 240 12.21 4.30 5.60
N GLN A 241 11.66 4.67 4.46
CA GLN A 241 10.86 5.88 4.33
C GLN A 241 9.47 5.50 3.85
N MET A 242 8.44 6.04 4.48
CA MET A 242 7.09 5.92 3.92
C MET A 242 7.01 6.82 2.69
N THR A 243 6.58 6.27 1.57
CA THR A 243 6.39 6.99 0.32
C THR A 243 4.90 7.09 0.01
N ASP A 244 4.45 8.31 -0.25
CA ASP A 244 3.08 8.64 -0.67
C ASP A 244 3.07 8.88 -2.18
N VAL A 245 2.17 8.18 -2.89
CA VAL A 245 2.01 8.22 -4.34
C VAL A 245 0.58 8.64 -4.63
N ILE A 246 0.43 9.80 -5.26
CA ILE A 246 -0.87 10.29 -5.72
C ILE A 246 -0.88 10.22 -7.23
N THR A 247 -1.77 9.41 -7.80
CA THR A 247 -1.89 9.29 -9.26
C THR A 247 -3.27 9.74 -9.71
N ILE A 248 -3.28 10.63 -10.69
CA ILE A 248 -4.45 11.14 -11.38
C ILE A 248 -4.59 10.37 -12.69
N PHE A 249 -5.73 9.73 -12.89
CA PHE A 249 -6.06 8.97 -14.08
C PHE A 249 -7.16 9.66 -14.90
N SER A 250 -7.09 9.46 -16.21
CA SER A 250 -8.15 9.82 -17.14
C SER A 250 -9.40 8.95 -16.91
N PRO A 251 -10.55 9.29 -17.53
CA PRO A 251 -11.74 8.42 -17.52
C PRO A 251 -11.47 7.00 -18.07
N SER A 252 -10.45 6.84 -18.90
CA SER A 252 -9.99 5.56 -19.47
C SER A 252 -8.94 4.85 -18.61
N TYR A 253 -8.71 5.29 -17.38
CA TYR A 253 -7.73 4.77 -16.43
C TYR A 253 -6.27 4.88 -16.89
N GLN A 254 -5.96 5.81 -17.79
CA GLN A 254 -4.58 6.12 -18.16
C GLN A 254 -4.00 7.16 -17.20
N PRO A 255 -2.78 6.99 -16.68
CA PRO A 255 -2.17 7.95 -15.78
C PRO A 255 -1.91 9.28 -16.53
N LEU A 256 -2.50 10.37 -16.05
CA LEU A 256 -2.28 11.73 -16.54
C LEU A 256 -1.15 12.42 -15.78
N ALA A 257 -1.10 12.19 -14.47
CA ALA A 257 -0.05 12.70 -13.62
C ALA A 257 0.14 11.83 -12.38
N SER A 258 1.36 11.83 -11.85
CA SER A 258 1.68 11.18 -10.59
C SER A 258 2.59 12.08 -9.76
N ILE A 259 2.33 12.12 -8.46
CA ILE A 259 3.10 12.86 -7.45
C ILE A 259 3.61 11.84 -6.47
N VAL A 260 4.94 11.70 -6.40
CA VAL A 260 5.63 10.82 -5.44
C VAL A 260 6.34 11.68 -4.41
N SER A 261 6.04 11.45 -3.14
CA SER A 261 6.60 12.19 -2.00
C SER A 261 7.07 11.24 -0.90
N GLY A 262 8.31 11.40 -0.45
CA GLY A 262 8.79 10.75 0.77
C GLY A 262 8.30 11.48 2.02
N LEU A 263 7.73 10.75 2.97
CA LEU A 263 7.26 11.27 4.26
C LEU A 263 8.34 11.15 5.33
N ASN A 264 8.26 12.03 6.32
CA ASN A 264 9.13 12.01 7.51
C ASN A 264 8.43 11.31 8.68
N PRO A 265 9.19 10.67 9.59
CA PRO A 265 10.66 10.50 9.56
C PRO A 265 11.11 9.29 8.71
N ILE A 266 12.41 9.26 8.37
CA ILE A 266 13.06 8.00 7.97
C ILE A 266 13.25 7.15 9.23
N ILE A 267 12.81 5.90 9.17
CA ILE A 267 12.97 4.92 10.25
C ILE A 267 14.27 4.16 10.01
N VAL A 268 15.16 4.18 11.01
CA VAL A 268 16.40 3.40 11.00
C VAL A 268 16.24 2.20 11.93
N LYS A 269 16.52 1.00 11.43
CA LYS A 269 16.52 -0.24 12.22
C LYS A 269 17.82 -1.00 12.02
N SER A 270 18.36 -1.51 13.11
CA SER A 270 19.56 -2.35 13.13
C SER A 270 19.17 -3.79 13.42
N TYR A 271 19.80 -4.72 12.71
CA TYR A 271 19.59 -6.17 12.83
C TYR A 271 20.95 -6.83 12.99
N ASN A 272 21.10 -7.72 13.98
CA ASN A 272 22.32 -8.51 14.13
C ASN A 272 22.43 -9.48 12.96
N VAL A 273 23.60 -9.58 12.35
CA VAL A 273 23.81 -10.45 11.20
C VAL A 273 23.69 -11.92 11.60
N SER A 274 24.13 -12.30 12.80
CA SER A 274 24.03 -13.68 13.30
C SER A 274 22.58 -14.17 13.44
N ASP A 275 21.63 -13.29 13.79
CA ASP A 275 20.21 -13.62 13.91
C ASP A 275 19.57 -13.93 12.54
N LEU A 276 20.20 -13.51 11.44
CA LEU A 276 19.69 -13.64 10.07
C LEU A 276 20.25 -14.85 9.31
N ILE A 277 21.08 -15.70 9.92
CA ILE A 277 21.76 -16.82 9.22
C ILE A 277 21.17 -18.19 9.58
N ASN A 278 20.18 -18.27 10.47
CA ASN A 278 19.61 -19.56 10.90
C ASN A 278 18.54 -20.09 9.93
N PRO A 279 18.69 -21.27 9.31
CA PRO A 279 17.69 -21.77 8.35
C PRO A 279 16.37 -22.14 9.03
N GLU A 280 15.24 -21.65 8.50
CA GLU A 280 13.90 -22.02 8.94
C GLU A 280 13.47 -23.36 8.30
N GLN A 281 12.78 -24.22 9.06
CA GLN A 281 12.26 -25.51 8.57
C GLN A 281 10.95 -25.30 7.78
N PRO A 282 10.76 -26.00 6.64
CA PRO A 282 9.52 -25.91 5.88
C PRO A 282 8.33 -26.51 6.66
N THR A 283 7.22 -25.77 6.72
CA THR A 283 5.92 -26.26 7.19
C THR A 283 5.22 -27.12 6.12
N ASP A 284 4.69 -28.27 6.55
CA ASP A 284 3.96 -29.22 5.68
C ASP A 284 2.71 -28.59 5.04
N LEU A 285 2.57 -28.76 3.73
CA LEU A 285 1.44 -28.28 2.93
C LEU A 285 0.30 -29.32 2.91
N VAL A 286 -0.93 -28.90 3.21
CA VAL A 286 -2.15 -29.73 3.07
C VAL A 286 -2.77 -29.53 1.69
N ALA A 287 -3.35 -30.56 1.07
CA ALA A 287 -4.04 -30.45 -0.22
C ALA A 287 -5.51 -30.02 -0.07
N ARG A 288 -5.96 -29.08 -0.92
CA ARG A 288 -7.28 -28.45 -0.87
C ARG A 288 -8.41 -29.31 -1.44
N GLN A 289 -9.56 -29.40 -0.75
CA GLN A 289 -10.70 -30.20 -1.20
C GLN A 289 -11.72 -29.42 -2.03
N ILE A 290 -11.96 -28.14 -1.72
CA ILE A 290 -12.94 -27.29 -2.41
C ILE A 290 -12.24 -26.09 -3.04
N PRO A 291 -12.30 -25.91 -4.38
CA PRO A 291 -11.74 -24.74 -5.03
C PRO A 291 -12.60 -23.51 -4.75
N VAL A 292 -11.97 -22.38 -4.50
CA VAL A 292 -12.67 -21.09 -4.40
C VAL A 292 -12.76 -20.49 -5.79
N THR A 293 -13.96 -20.03 -6.13
CA THR A 293 -14.28 -19.55 -7.48
C THR A 293 -15.11 -18.28 -7.39
N MET A 294 -14.92 -17.41 -8.38
CA MET A 294 -15.76 -16.26 -8.64
C MET A 294 -16.54 -16.51 -9.93
N GLY A 295 -17.84 -16.22 -9.89
CA GLY A 295 -18.78 -16.45 -10.99
C GLY A 295 -19.10 -15.19 -11.78
#